data_AF-A0A821KAW5-F1
#
_entry.id   AF-A0A821KAW5-F1
#
_cell.length_a   1.000
_cell.length_b   1.000
_cell.length_c   1.000
_cell.angle_alpha   90.00
_cell.angle_beta   90.00
_cell.angle_gamma   90.00
#
_symmetry.space_group_name_H-M   'P 1'
#
loop_
_entity.id
_entity.type
_entity.pdbx_description
1 polymer ?
#
loop_
_entity_poly.entity_id
_entity_poly.type
_entity_poly.pdbx_seq_one_letter_code
_entity_poly.pdbx_strand_id
1 'polypeptide(L)'
;SLLSEHEREENERLEHELELKRKRLQIYVFICRCISCPFNSKQSSDMARKHLKINLNQYNIIKERFLAFLNGKTHIEADEAFINAVRSYYEIFLKSERVAKMVQSGGCCSDDFRDVFRINIEKRVRSLPDIDSLKISKETVVTLWMSKFDAIYKGQDQDQDNTNGRLSKSNYISTSAELIMSKEQLYDMFQNILIIKKFEH
;
A
#
# COMPACT_ATOMS: atom_id res chain seq x y z
N SER A 1 -17.00 -34.62 -41.72
CA SER A 1 -17.26 -35.18 -40.38
C SER A 1 -17.05 -34.05 -39.40
N LEU A 2 -18.03 -33.74 -38.54
CA LEU A 2 -17.95 -32.65 -37.55
C LEU A 2 -16.71 -32.74 -36.65
N LEU A 3 -16.16 -33.94 -36.47
CA LEU A 3 -14.89 -34.20 -35.77
C LEU A 3 -13.68 -33.54 -36.46
N SER A 4 -13.63 -33.53 -37.80
CA SER A 4 -12.52 -32.95 -38.57
C SER A 4 -12.56 -31.41 -38.62
N GLU A 5 -13.74 -30.81 -38.47
CA GLU A 5 -13.89 -29.35 -38.34
C GLU A 5 -13.48 -28.88 -36.95
N HIS A 6 -13.88 -29.62 -35.90
CA HIS A 6 -13.45 -29.35 -34.52
C HIS A 6 -11.93 -29.47 -34.34
N GLU A 7 -11.30 -30.53 -34.89
CA GLU A 7 -9.84 -30.70 -34.86
C GLU A 7 -9.09 -29.56 -35.56
N ARG A 8 -9.66 -29.03 -36.66
CA ARG A 8 -9.10 -27.91 -37.40
C ARG A 8 -9.19 -26.60 -36.61
N GLU A 9 -10.35 -26.33 -36.01
CA GLU A 9 -10.53 -25.17 -35.13
C GLU A 9 -9.63 -25.23 -33.88
N GLU A 10 -9.41 -26.41 -33.31
CA GLU A 10 -8.51 -26.61 -32.19
C GLU A 10 -7.04 -26.35 -32.57
N ASN A 11 -6.62 -26.83 -33.74
CA ASN A 11 -5.29 -26.54 -34.27
C ASN A 11 -5.05 -25.04 -34.52
N GLU A 12 -6.03 -24.35 -35.11
CA GLU A 12 -5.95 -22.91 -35.36
C GLU A 12 -5.86 -22.11 -34.05
N ARG A 13 -6.56 -22.55 -32.99
CA ARG A 13 -6.43 -21.97 -31.64
C ARG A 13 -5.06 -22.18 -31.03
N LEU A 14 -4.50 -23.39 -31.16
CA LEU A 14 -3.17 -23.73 -30.68
C LEU A 14 -2.08 -22.91 -31.39
N GLU A 15 -2.17 -22.77 -32.71
CA GLU A 15 -1.24 -21.93 -33.48
C GLU A 15 -1.29 -20.47 -33.05
N HIS A 16 -2.49 -19.92 -32.84
CA HIS A 16 -2.66 -18.56 -32.36
C HIS A 16 -2.10 -18.37 -30.93
N GLU A 17 -2.30 -19.33 -30.03
CA GLU A 17 -1.74 -19.29 -28.68
C GLU A 17 -0.20 -19.33 -28.71
N LEU A 18 0.39 -20.16 -29.58
CA LEU A 18 1.83 -20.22 -29.79
C LEU A 18 2.39 -18.90 -30.34
N GLU A 19 1.68 -18.25 -31.27
CA GLU A 19 2.08 -16.95 -31.80
C GLU A 19 2.05 -15.86 -30.72
N LEU A 20 1.00 -15.84 -29.90
CA LEU A 20 0.90 -14.92 -28.75
C LEU A 20 2.01 -15.18 -27.73
N LYS A 21 2.31 -16.45 -27.44
CA LYS A 21 3.41 -16.84 -26.55
C LYS A 21 4.76 -16.36 -27.10
N ARG A 22 4.99 -16.51 -28.40
CA ARG A 22 6.21 -16.03 -29.08
C ARG A 22 6.35 -14.52 -28.99
N LYS A 23 5.26 -13.76 -29.22
CA LYS A 23 5.24 -12.30 -29.08
C LYS A 23 5.54 -11.86 -27.64
N ARG A 24 4.93 -12.50 -26.64
CA ARG A 24 5.21 -12.22 -25.21
C ARG A 24 6.68 -12.44 -24.88
N LEU A 25 7.28 -13.53 -25.37
CA LEU A 25 8.70 -13.82 -25.14
C LEU A 25 9.62 -12.79 -25.81
N GLN A 26 9.31 -12.35 -27.04
CA GLN A 26 10.07 -11.30 -27.72
C GLN A 26 10.03 -9.98 -26.95
N ILE A 27 8.87 -9.59 -26.44
CA ILE A 27 8.70 -8.42 -25.58
C ILE A 27 9.52 -8.59 -24.29
N TYR A 28 9.48 -9.77 -23.69
CA TYR A 28 10.22 -10.07 -22.47
C TYR A 28 11.75 -9.94 -22.66
N VAL A 29 12.30 -10.43 -23.78
CA VAL A 29 13.72 -10.24 -24.12
C VAL A 29 14.09 -8.76 -24.21
N PHE A 30 13.22 -7.93 -24.81
CA PHE A 30 13.45 -6.48 -24.87
C PHE A 30 13.46 -5.87 -23.47
N ILE A 31 12.48 -6.21 -22.62
CA ILE A 31 12.41 -5.78 -21.22
C ILE A 31 13.65 -6.19 -20.45
N CYS A 32 14.13 -7.43 -20.60
CA CYS A 32 15.34 -7.91 -19.93
C CYS A 32 16.57 -7.06 -20.28
N ARG A 33 16.70 -6.64 -21.54
CA ARG A 33 17.77 -5.72 -21.97
C ARG A 33 17.62 -4.35 -21.32
N CYS A 34 16.41 -3.82 -21.22
CA CYS A 34 16.14 -2.54 -20.56
C CYS A 34 16.46 -2.57 -19.05
N ILE A 35 16.18 -3.70 -18.37
CA ILE A 35 16.48 -3.88 -16.94
C ILE A 35 17.99 -4.10 -16.72
N SER A 36 18.62 -4.91 -17.59
CA SER A 36 20.05 -5.21 -17.51
C SER A 36 20.91 -3.99 -17.77
N CYS A 37 20.56 -3.22 -18.80
CA CYS A 37 21.26 -2.03 -19.28
C CYS A 37 20.34 -0.80 -19.18
N PRO A 38 20.13 -0.25 -17.96
CA PRO A 38 19.41 0.99 -17.83
C PRO A 38 20.20 2.08 -18.58
N PHE A 39 19.66 2.56 -19.70
CA PHE A 39 20.13 3.80 -20.30
C PHE A 39 20.02 4.92 -19.26
N ASN A 40 20.88 5.93 -19.32
CA ASN A 40 21.12 7.01 -18.34
C ASN A 40 19.89 7.80 -17.80
N SER A 41 18.66 7.38 -18.06
CA SER A 41 17.46 7.82 -17.35
C SER A 41 17.47 7.29 -15.91
N LYS A 42 17.26 8.20 -14.94
CA LYS A 42 16.93 7.82 -13.57
C LYS A 42 15.74 6.86 -13.59
N GLN A 43 15.86 5.68 -12.98
CA GLN A 43 14.72 4.77 -12.84
C GLN A 43 13.58 5.50 -12.12
N SER A 44 12.40 5.52 -12.74
CA SER A 44 11.24 6.14 -12.12
C SER A 44 10.82 5.31 -10.90
N SER A 45 10.76 5.93 -9.72
CA SER A 45 10.18 5.31 -8.53
C SER A 45 8.64 5.22 -8.59
N ASP A 46 8.04 5.50 -9.74
CA ASP A 46 6.59 5.61 -9.91
C ASP A 46 5.85 4.29 -9.69
N MET A 47 6.47 3.18 -10.10
CA MET A 47 5.91 1.84 -9.87
C MET A 47 5.92 1.45 -8.39
N ALA A 48 6.93 1.87 -7.63
CA ALA A 48 6.99 1.68 -6.18
C ALA A 48 6.08 2.66 -5.41
N ARG A 49 5.78 3.81 -6.02
CA ARG A 49 4.82 4.81 -5.52
C ARG A 49 3.36 4.48 -5.86
N LYS A 50 3.06 3.32 -6.46
CA LYS A 50 1.68 2.89 -6.62
C LYS A 50 1.13 2.50 -5.24
N HIS A 51 0.73 3.52 -4.49
CA HIS A 51 0.20 3.39 -3.14
C HIS A 51 -0.91 2.34 -3.13
N LEU A 52 -0.77 1.34 -2.25
CA LEU A 52 -1.68 0.21 -2.20
C LEU A 52 -3.11 0.75 -1.98
N LYS A 53 -3.98 0.52 -2.96
CA LYS A 53 -5.38 0.91 -2.87
C LYS A 53 -6.02 0.19 -1.69
N ILE A 54 -6.74 0.93 -0.87
CA ILE A 54 -7.52 0.33 0.23
C ILE A 54 -8.81 -0.24 -0.38
N ASN A 55 -9.13 -1.49 -0.05
CA ASN A 55 -10.44 -2.06 -0.35
C ASN A 55 -11.42 -1.87 0.82
N LEU A 56 -12.71 -2.10 0.57
CA LEU A 56 -13.76 -1.87 1.59
C LEU A 56 -13.56 -2.71 2.86
N ASN A 57 -13.03 -3.94 2.72
CA ASN A 57 -12.74 -4.80 3.87
C ASN A 57 -11.62 -4.21 4.74
N GLN A 58 -10.50 -3.80 4.13
CA GLN A 58 -9.39 -3.13 4.81
C GLN A 58 -9.86 -1.84 5.50
N TYR A 59 -10.72 -1.06 4.83
CA TYR A 59 -11.32 0.14 5.43
C TYR A 59 -12.13 -0.17 6.69
N ASN A 60 -12.94 -1.23 6.69
CA ASN A 60 -13.68 -1.65 7.88
C ASN A 60 -12.76 -2.11 9.01
N ILE A 61 -11.72 -2.89 8.70
CA ILE A 61 -10.69 -3.31 9.68
C ILE A 61 -10.01 -2.08 10.30
N ILE A 62 -9.64 -1.10 9.48
CA ILE A 62 -9.06 0.17 9.97
C ILE A 62 -10.05 0.85 10.92
N LYS A 63 -11.34 0.99 10.54
CA LYS A 63 -12.35 1.57 11.43
C LYS A 63 -12.43 0.84 12.78
N GLU A 64 -12.43 -0.48 12.77
CA GLU A 64 -12.50 -1.27 13.99
C GLU A 64 -11.27 -1.08 14.89
N ARG A 65 -10.07 -1.01 14.31
CA ARG A 65 -8.83 -0.72 15.06
C ARG A 65 -8.86 0.63 15.75
N PHE A 66 -9.29 1.67 15.04
CA PHE A 66 -9.45 3.01 15.62
C PHE A 66 -10.52 3.04 16.70
N LEU A 67 -11.63 2.33 16.51
CA LEU A 67 -12.67 2.21 17.52
C LEU A 67 -12.19 1.42 18.76
N ALA A 68 -11.39 0.37 18.57
CA ALA A 68 -10.79 -0.39 19.66
C ALA A 68 -9.87 0.49 20.52
N PHE A 69 -9.03 1.31 19.88
CA PHE A 69 -8.21 2.30 20.56
C PHE A 69 -9.05 3.28 21.39
N LEU A 70 -10.10 3.86 20.79
CA LEU A 70 -10.98 4.82 21.48
C LEU A 70 -11.76 4.22 22.66
N ASN A 71 -12.00 2.90 22.63
CA ASN A 71 -12.63 2.16 23.71
C ASN A 71 -11.62 1.67 24.78
N GLY A 72 -10.34 2.01 24.65
CA GLY A 72 -9.30 1.58 25.60
C GLY A 72 -8.93 0.09 25.48
N LYS A 73 -9.22 -0.55 24.34
CA LYS A 73 -8.91 -1.98 24.10
C LYS A 73 -7.51 -2.22 23.53
N THR A 74 -6.67 -1.19 23.50
CA THR A 74 -5.29 -1.23 22.96
C THR A 74 -4.30 -0.80 24.03
N HIS A 75 -3.05 -1.25 23.93
CA HIS A 75 -1.98 -0.89 24.87
C HIS A 75 -1.24 0.40 24.49
N ILE A 76 -1.76 1.16 23.53
CA ILE A 76 -1.15 2.39 23.02
C ILE A 76 -1.36 3.52 24.02
N GLU A 77 -0.30 3.91 24.73
CA GLU A 77 -0.31 5.03 25.66
C GLU A 77 -0.61 6.35 24.94
N ALA A 78 -1.61 7.09 25.41
CA ALA A 78 -2.10 8.31 24.78
C ALA A 78 -2.55 9.34 25.81
N ASP A 79 -2.25 10.61 25.54
CA ASP A 79 -2.80 11.73 26.30
C ASP A 79 -4.18 12.13 25.77
N GLU A 80 -4.91 12.92 26.56
CA GLU A 80 -6.25 13.39 26.18
C GLU A 80 -6.27 14.19 24.87
N ALA A 81 -5.19 14.94 24.60
CA ALA A 81 -5.07 15.71 23.37
C ALA A 81 -5.02 14.80 22.13
N PHE A 82 -4.22 13.73 22.17
CA PHE A 82 -4.18 12.74 21.09
C PHE A 82 -5.48 11.95 20.99
N ILE A 83 -6.06 11.50 22.11
CA ILE A 83 -7.35 10.77 22.11
C ILE A 83 -8.44 11.61 21.44
N ASN A 84 -8.51 12.91 21.74
CA ASN A 84 -9.48 13.80 21.11
C ASN A 84 -9.20 14.04 19.61
N ALA A 85 -7.94 14.08 19.19
CA ALA A 85 -7.59 14.13 17.77
C ALA A 85 -8.03 12.86 17.03
N VAL A 86 -7.77 11.68 17.60
CA VAL A 86 -8.18 10.39 17.05
C VAL A 86 -9.71 10.26 17.02
N ARG A 87 -10.41 10.68 18.08
CA ARG A 87 -11.88 10.68 18.13
C ARG A 87 -12.48 11.54 17.02
N SER A 88 -11.94 12.74 16.81
CA SER A 88 -12.37 13.63 15.74
C SER A 88 -12.11 13.04 14.35
N TYR A 89 -10.96 12.41 14.14
CA TYR A 89 -10.64 11.72 12.89
C TYR A 89 -11.61 10.55 12.64
N TYR A 90 -11.90 9.76 13.68
CA TYR A 90 -12.82 8.64 13.57
C TYR A 90 -14.25 9.08 13.20
N GLU A 91 -14.80 10.05 13.95
CA GLU A 91 -16.18 10.50 13.75
C GLU A 91 -16.39 11.27 12.45
N ILE A 92 -15.44 12.12 12.04
CA ILE A 92 -15.60 12.99 10.87
C ILE A 92 -15.14 12.30 9.58
N PHE A 93 -14.02 11.57 9.61
CA PHE A 93 -13.41 10.98 8.42
C PHE A 93 -13.73 9.49 8.28
N LEU A 94 -13.39 8.67 9.28
CA LEU A 94 -13.55 7.20 9.17
C LEU A 94 -15.01 6.73 9.20
N LYS A 95 -15.95 7.48 9.78
CA LYS A 95 -17.39 7.16 9.72
C LYS A 95 -18.10 7.78 8.51
N SER A 96 -17.43 8.61 7.72
CA SER A 96 -18.05 9.30 6.58
C SER A 96 -18.47 8.34 5.47
N GLU A 97 -19.76 8.37 5.09
CA GLU A 97 -20.29 7.60 3.97
C GLU A 97 -19.61 7.99 2.64
N ARG A 98 -19.23 9.26 2.49
CA ARG A 98 -18.52 9.75 1.31
C ARG A 98 -17.15 9.09 1.17
N VAL A 99 -16.44 8.92 2.28
CA VAL A 99 -15.14 8.22 2.30
C VAL A 99 -15.32 6.74 1.97
N ALA A 100 -16.35 6.08 2.52
CA ALA A 100 -16.66 4.69 2.20
C ALA A 100 -16.91 4.48 0.69
N LYS A 101 -17.70 5.36 0.06
CA LYS A 101 -17.94 5.34 -1.40
C LYS A 101 -16.66 5.57 -2.21
N MET A 102 -15.80 6.49 -1.77
CA MET A 102 -14.53 6.80 -2.41
C MET A 102 -13.52 5.63 -2.32
N VAL A 103 -13.50 4.91 -1.21
CA VAL A 103 -12.74 3.66 -1.05
C VAL A 103 -13.30 2.58 -1.96
N GLN A 104 -14.63 2.41 -2.01
CA GLN A 104 -15.27 1.41 -2.86
C GLN A 104 -14.98 1.62 -4.35
N SER A 105 -14.88 2.87 -4.82
CA SER A 105 -14.47 3.18 -6.18
C SER A 105 -12.96 3.08 -6.44
N GLY A 106 -12.17 2.68 -5.42
CA GLY A 106 -10.72 2.54 -5.52
C GLY A 106 -9.98 3.87 -5.68
N GLY A 107 -10.55 4.95 -5.14
CA GLY A 107 -10.03 6.32 -5.18
C GLY A 107 -9.17 6.72 -3.97
N CYS A 108 -8.87 5.78 -3.07
CA CYS A 108 -8.04 6.02 -1.88
C CYS A 108 -6.95 4.97 -1.71
N CYS A 109 -5.85 5.40 -1.11
CA CYS A 109 -4.77 4.58 -0.61
C CYS A 109 -4.47 4.87 0.87
N SER A 110 -3.55 4.10 1.45
CA SER A 110 -3.14 4.25 2.85
C SER A 110 -2.52 5.60 3.17
N ASP A 111 -1.77 6.17 2.23
CA ASP A 111 -1.12 7.46 2.44
C ASP A 111 -2.13 8.61 2.48
N ASP A 112 -3.23 8.52 1.72
CA ASP A 112 -4.33 9.50 1.81
C ASP A 112 -4.92 9.54 3.24
N PHE A 113 -5.13 8.36 3.84
CA PHE A 113 -5.66 8.27 5.21
C PHE A 113 -4.70 8.88 6.22
N ARG A 114 -3.41 8.59 6.05
CA ARG A 114 -2.32 9.07 6.89
C ARG A 114 -2.16 10.59 6.79
N ASP A 115 -2.21 11.14 5.59
CA ASP A 115 -2.06 12.57 5.34
C ASP A 115 -3.27 13.37 5.82
N VAL A 116 -4.49 12.85 5.69
CA VAL A 116 -5.68 13.48 6.28
C VAL A 116 -5.52 13.59 7.80
N PHE A 117 -5.00 12.56 8.48
CA PHE A 117 -4.74 12.61 9.92
C PHE A 117 -3.65 13.64 10.25
N ARG A 118 -2.52 13.60 9.53
CA ARG A 118 -1.41 14.57 9.68
C ARG A 118 -1.90 16.02 9.60
N ILE A 119 -2.64 16.37 8.55
CA ILE A 119 -3.15 17.73 8.33
C ILE A 119 -4.09 18.14 9.47
N ASN A 120 -4.89 17.21 9.99
CA ASN A 120 -5.78 17.47 11.13
C ASN A 120 -4.98 17.80 12.40
N ILE A 121 -3.97 16.99 12.72
CA ILE A 121 -3.19 17.16 13.94
C ILE A 121 -2.25 18.37 13.87
N GLU A 122 -1.68 18.69 12.71
CA GLU A 122 -0.84 19.89 12.55
C GLU A 122 -1.62 21.18 12.82
N LYS A 123 -2.91 21.22 12.47
CA LYS A 123 -3.79 22.35 12.80
C LYS A 123 -4.03 22.42 14.32
N ARG A 124 -4.31 21.27 14.95
CA ARG A 124 -4.56 21.17 16.40
C ARG A 124 -3.32 21.53 17.22
N VAL A 125 -2.16 20.98 16.88
CA VAL A 125 -0.90 21.20 17.59
C VAL A 125 -0.43 22.65 17.46
N ARG A 126 -0.69 23.31 16.32
CA ARG A 126 -0.44 24.76 16.17
C ARG A 126 -1.24 25.60 17.17
N SER A 127 -2.47 25.20 17.48
CA SER A 127 -3.34 25.87 18.44
C SER A 127 -3.11 25.50 19.91
N LEU A 128 -2.23 24.53 20.21
CA LEU A 128 -1.91 24.20 21.59
C LEU A 128 -1.11 25.34 22.24
N PRO A 129 -1.38 25.65 23.52
CA PRO A 129 -0.57 26.62 24.27
C PRO A 129 0.87 26.16 24.30
N ASP A 130 1.81 27.10 24.21
CA ASP A 130 3.23 26.80 24.30
C ASP A 130 3.49 26.27 25.71
N ILE A 131 3.90 25.00 25.80
CA ILE A 131 4.14 24.33 27.09
C ILE A 131 5.49 24.83 27.60
N ASP A 132 5.45 25.86 28.43
CA ASP A 132 6.61 26.63 28.90
C ASP A 132 7.50 25.90 29.94
N SER A 133 7.66 24.58 29.84
CA SER A 133 8.47 23.82 30.81
C SER A 133 9.19 22.58 30.29
N LEU A 134 8.91 22.10 29.08
CA LEU A 134 9.70 21.02 28.46
C LEU A 134 9.92 21.30 26.96
N LYS A 135 11.17 21.16 26.51
CA LYS A 135 11.68 21.39 25.15
C LYS A 135 11.13 20.44 24.08
N ILE A 136 9.84 20.09 24.11
CA ILE A 136 9.23 19.25 23.07
C ILE A 136 8.63 20.20 22.03
N SER A 137 9.24 20.25 20.84
CA SER A 137 8.73 21.11 19.77
C SER A 137 7.38 20.60 19.27
N LYS A 138 6.58 21.50 18.71
CA LYS A 138 5.31 21.16 18.03
C LYS A 138 5.52 20.10 16.94
N GLU A 139 6.67 20.12 16.26
CA GLU A 139 7.07 19.11 15.27
C GLU A 139 7.31 17.73 15.91
N THR A 140 7.94 17.67 17.08
CA THR A 140 8.10 16.43 17.85
C THR A 140 6.75 15.87 18.27
N VAL A 141 5.80 16.71 18.72
CA VAL A 141 4.44 16.26 19.06
C VAL A 141 3.75 15.65 17.85
N VAL A 142 3.79 16.33 16.70
CA VAL A 142 3.22 15.80 15.43
C VAL A 142 3.86 14.46 15.07
N THR A 143 5.19 14.35 15.20
CA THR A 143 5.90 13.10 14.91
C THR A 143 5.46 11.96 15.81
N LEU A 144 5.38 12.18 17.13
CA LEU A 144 4.93 11.19 18.11
C LEU A 144 3.47 10.76 17.86
N TRP A 145 2.60 11.70 17.55
CA TRP A 145 1.20 11.41 17.23
C TRP A 145 1.06 10.62 15.93
N MET A 146 1.89 10.90 14.91
CA MET A 146 1.95 10.09 13.69
C MET A 146 2.43 8.66 13.97
N SER A 147 3.42 8.47 14.85
CA SER A 147 3.88 7.12 15.22
C SER A 147 2.77 6.33 15.93
N LYS A 148 2.01 6.96 16.83
CA LYS A 148 0.85 6.32 17.48
C LYS A 148 -0.27 6.01 16.48
N PHE A 149 -0.54 6.91 15.54
CA PHE A 149 -1.46 6.65 14.43
C PHE A 149 -1.03 5.42 13.63
N ASP A 150 0.24 5.33 13.26
CA ASP A 150 0.78 4.22 12.47
C ASP A 150 0.65 2.88 13.26
N ALA A 151 0.80 2.91 14.59
CA ALA A 151 0.58 1.75 15.46
C ALA A 151 -0.88 1.28 15.48
N ILE A 152 -1.84 2.20 15.65
CA ILE A 152 -3.28 1.92 15.57
C ILE A 152 -3.64 1.37 14.19
N TYR A 153 -3.16 2.04 13.14
CA TYR A 153 -3.48 1.70 11.75
C TYR A 153 -3.00 0.29 11.39
N LYS A 154 -1.79 -0.10 11.82
CA LYS A 154 -1.23 -1.44 11.61
C LYS A 154 -1.86 -2.51 12.49
N GLY A 155 -2.46 -2.15 13.62
CA GLY A 155 -3.05 -3.10 14.56
C GLY A 155 -2.01 -3.91 15.32
N GLN A 156 -0.86 -3.32 15.66
CA GLN A 156 0.29 -4.01 16.27
C GLN A 156 -0.01 -4.78 17.56
N ASP A 157 -1.17 -4.56 18.19
CA ASP A 157 -1.61 -5.25 19.42
C ASP A 157 -2.46 -6.52 19.18
N GLN A 158 -2.97 -6.80 17.97
CA GLN A 158 -3.81 -7.98 17.72
C GLN A 158 -3.05 -9.22 17.20
N ASP A 159 -1.79 -9.06 16.76
CA ASP A 159 -1.05 -10.09 16.02
C ASP A 159 0.13 -10.69 16.79
N GLN A 160 0.19 -10.60 18.12
CA GLN A 160 1.26 -11.27 18.87
C GLN A 160 1.03 -12.79 19.04
N ASP A 161 -0.20 -13.28 18.84
CA ASP A 161 -0.57 -14.68 19.06
C ASP A 161 -0.90 -15.51 17.81
N ASN A 162 -0.77 -14.97 16.58
CA ASN A 162 -1.00 -15.78 15.38
C ASN A 162 0.14 -15.70 14.36
N THR A 163 0.67 -16.89 14.09
CA THR A 163 1.88 -17.21 13.33
C THR A 163 1.89 -16.70 11.87
N ASN A 164 3.10 -16.46 11.35
CA ASN A 164 3.49 -16.55 9.94
C ASN A 164 3.02 -15.47 8.94
N GLY A 165 3.43 -14.22 9.15
CA GLY A 165 3.29 -13.13 8.17
C GLY A 165 4.57 -12.33 7.91
N ARG A 166 5.64 -12.95 7.40
CA ARG A 166 6.92 -12.29 7.05
C ARG A 166 6.84 -11.26 5.89
N LEU A 167 5.65 -10.77 5.50
CA LEU A 167 5.47 -9.97 4.27
C LEU A 167 4.81 -8.59 4.43
N SER A 168 4.63 -8.04 5.64
CA SER A 168 4.06 -6.68 5.79
C SER A 168 4.90 -5.68 6.60
N LYS A 169 6.17 -6.00 6.87
CA LYS A 169 7.07 -5.09 7.62
C LYS A 169 7.69 -3.94 6.80
N SER A 170 7.53 -3.91 5.48
CA SER A 170 8.31 -3.02 4.60
C SER A 170 7.47 -2.25 3.59
N ASN A 171 6.53 -1.40 4.01
CA ASN A 171 5.83 -0.51 3.07
C ASN A 171 5.59 0.93 3.55
N TYR A 172 6.07 1.35 4.72
CA TYR A 172 5.72 2.69 5.25
C TYR A 172 6.89 3.59 5.62
N ILE A 173 8.13 3.16 5.43
CA ILE A 173 9.32 4.01 5.56
C ILE A 173 10.37 3.48 4.58
N SER A 174 10.19 3.70 3.28
CA SER A 174 11.25 3.52 2.30
C SER A 174 11.82 4.89 1.95
N THR A 175 13.11 5.08 2.23
CA THR A 175 13.87 6.21 1.69
C THR A 175 13.83 6.18 0.16
N SER A 176 14.04 7.32 -0.53
CA SER A 176 13.97 7.40 -2.00
C SER A 176 14.86 6.39 -2.75
N ALA A 177 15.88 5.83 -2.09
CA ALA A 177 16.72 4.76 -2.60
C ALA A 177 16.10 3.35 -2.45
N GLU A 178 15.27 3.12 -1.44
CA GLU A 178 14.51 1.88 -1.19
C GLU A 178 13.17 1.83 -1.96
N LEU A 179 12.81 2.91 -2.65
CA LEU A 179 11.67 2.99 -3.57
C LEU A 179 12.05 2.59 -5.01
N ILE A 180 13.30 2.18 -5.25
CA ILE A 180 13.76 1.67 -6.53
C ILE A 180 13.69 0.15 -6.47
N MET A 181 12.85 -0.47 -7.30
CA MET A 181 12.77 -1.93 -7.39
C MET A 181 14.12 -2.50 -7.86
N SER A 182 14.55 -3.61 -7.24
CA SER A 182 15.73 -4.34 -7.69
C SER A 182 15.50 -4.95 -9.09
N LYS A 183 16.59 -5.31 -9.78
CA LYS A 183 16.51 -5.99 -11.09
C LYS A 183 15.67 -7.27 -11.00
N GLU A 184 15.87 -8.06 -9.95
CA GLU A 184 15.10 -9.28 -9.68
C GLU A 184 13.60 -9.00 -9.49
N GLN A 185 13.24 -7.96 -8.72
CA GLN A 185 11.84 -7.57 -8.54
C GLN A 185 11.19 -7.12 -9.86
N LEU A 186 11.95 -6.46 -10.73
CA LEU A 186 11.47 -6.09 -12.07
C LEU A 186 11.30 -7.32 -12.96
N TYR A 187 12.23 -8.28 -12.93
CA TYR A 187 12.10 -9.54 -13.67
C TYR A 187 10.87 -10.32 -13.23
N ASP A 188 10.69 -10.54 -11.92
CA ASP A 188 9.53 -11.24 -11.36
C ASP A 188 8.21 -10.54 -11.76
N MET A 189 8.17 -9.21 -11.70
CA MET A 189 6.98 -8.45 -12.09
C MET A 189 6.63 -8.64 -13.57
N PHE A 190 7.60 -8.48 -14.47
CA PHE A 190 7.35 -8.60 -15.91
C PHE A 190 7.13 -10.06 -16.35
N GLN A 191 7.72 -11.04 -15.67
CA GLN A 191 7.37 -12.45 -15.84
C GLN A 191 5.89 -12.68 -15.54
N ASN A 192 5.38 -12.14 -14.43
CA ASN A 192 3.97 -12.26 -14.08
C ASN A 192 3.05 -11.55 -15.09
N ILE A 193 3.40 -10.34 -15.55
CA ILE A 193 2.60 -9.57 -16.52
C ILE A 193 2.53 -10.30 -17.88
N LEU A 194 3.66 -10.85 -18.34
CA LEU A 194 3.75 -11.50 -19.65
C LEU A 194 3.50 -13.01 -19.58
N ILE A 195 3.22 -13.56 -18.38
CA ILE A 195 3.00 -14.99 -18.12
C ILE A 195 4.19 -15.81 -18.64
N ILE A 196 5.41 -15.35 -18.32
CA ILE A 196 6.67 -16.02 -18.65
C ILE A 196 7.03 -16.93 -17.47
N LYS A 197 7.26 -18.21 -17.75
CA LYS A 197 7.64 -19.17 -16.71
C LYS A 197 9.09 -18.95 -16.29
N LYS A 198 9.44 -19.28 -15.04
CA LYS A 198 10.80 -19.06 -14.52
C LYS A 198 11.91 -19.72 -15.33
N PHE A 199 11.66 -20.86 -15.98
CA PHE A 199 12.66 -21.52 -16.83
C PHE A 199 12.84 -20.87 -18.21
N GLU A 200 11.91 -20.00 -18.62
CA GLU A 200 11.95 -19.28 -19.90
C GLU A 200 12.72 -17.95 -19.78
N HIS A 201 13.01 -17.52 -18.56
CA HIS A 201 13.88 -16.38 -18.23
C HIS A 201 15.34 -16.82 -18.17
#